data_AF-A0A3A5ATV4-F1
#
_entry.id   AF-A0A3A5ATV4-F1
#
_cell.length_a   1.000
_cell.length_b   1.000
_cell.length_c   1.000
_cell.angle_alpha   90.00
_cell.angle_beta   90.00
_cell.angle_gamma   90.00
#
_symmetry.space_group_name_H-M   'P 1'
#
loop_
_entity.id
_entity.type
_entity.pdbx_description
1 polymer ?
#
loop_
_entity_poly.entity_id
_entity_poly.type
_entity_poly.pdbx_seq_one_letter_code
_entity_poly.pdbx_strand_id
1 'polypeptide(L)'
;MKMEDEIMISKMKLERVRREVTQVDLWMKTGIPQWRLSLIERGITPRPTEAEKIGEALGVNPEELFSLESPDPRVAMVGAAA
;
A
#
# COMPACT_ATOMS: atom_id res chain seq x y z
N MET A 1 -9.17 -14.44 22.25
CA MET A 1 -8.47 -14.40 20.96
C MET A 1 -8.99 -13.17 20.23
N LYS A 2 -8.19 -12.09 20.15
CA LYS A 2 -8.66 -10.84 19.56
C LYS A 2 -8.55 -10.92 18.05
N MET A 3 -9.65 -10.62 17.38
CA MET A 3 -9.83 -10.64 15.93
C MET A 3 -9.20 -9.40 15.25
N GLU A 4 -8.33 -8.69 15.98
CA GLU A 4 -7.79 -7.37 15.62
C GLU A 4 -6.44 -7.47 14.87
N ASP A 5 -5.79 -8.64 14.88
CA ASP A 5 -4.50 -8.90 14.24
C ASP A 5 -4.62 -9.51 12.83
N GLU A 6 -5.73 -9.25 12.14
CA GLU A 6 -5.80 -9.54 10.71
C GLU A 6 -4.86 -8.57 10.01
N ILE A 7 -3.66 -9.06 9.64
CA ILE A 7 -2.62 -8.27 9.00
C ILE A 7 -3.23 -7.66 7.73
N MET A 8 -3.68 -6.41 7.80
CA MET A 8 -4.16 -5.65 6.66
C MET A 8 -2.97 -5.49 5.70
N ILE A 9 -2.88 -6.37 4.71
CA ILE A 9 -1.85 -6.30 3.68
C ILE A 9 -2.19 -5.09 2.82
N SER A 10 -1.33 -4.06 2.83
CA SER A 10 -1.54 -2.87 2.00
C SER A 10 -1.64 -3.24 0.52
N LYS A 11 -2.47 -2.49 -0.22
CA LYS A 11 -2.59 -2.62 -1.70
C LYS A 11 -1.22 -2.46 -2.35
N MET A 12 -0.38 -1.54 -1.87
CA MET A 12 1.01 -1.40 -2.30
C MET A 12 1.81 -2.71 -2.18
N LYS A 13 1.75 -3.40 -1.03
CA LYS A 13 2.47 -4.67 -0.84
C LYS A 13 1.96 -5.75 -1.79
N LEU A 14 0.65 -5.86 -1.96
CA LEU A 14 0.04 -6.81 -2.89
C LEU A 14 0.51 -6.55 -4.32
N GLU A 15 0.47 -5.30 -4.76
CA GLU A 15 0.87 -4.94 -6.12
C GLU A 15 2.36 -5.17 -6.37
N ARG A 16 3.21 -4.85 -5.38
CA ARG A 16 4.65 -5.13 -5.47
C ARG A 16 4.91 -6.63 -5.63
N VAL A 17 4.26 -7.47 -4.82
CA VAL A 17 4.43 -8.93 -4.88
C VAL A 17 3.88 -9.50 -6.20
N ARG A 18 2.73 -9.00 -6.68
CA ARG A 18 2.15 -9.37 -7.98
C ARG A 18 3.11 -9.14 -9.15
N ARG A 19 3.98 -8.14 -9.02
CA ARG A 19 5.00 -7.78 -10.01
C ARG A 19 6.38 -8.40 -9.76
N GLU A 20 6.48 -9.29 -8.78
CA GLU A 20 7.72 -9.98 -8.41
C GLU A 20 8.87 -9.01 -8.05
N VAL A 21 8.53 -7.83 -7.53
CA VAL A 21 9.51 -6.80 -7.12
C VAL A 21 9.83 -6.98 -5.64
N THR A 22 11.09 -7.07 -5.24
CA THR A 22 11.46 -7.05 -3.81
C THR A 22 11.42 -5.61 -3.27
N GLN A 23 11.40 -5.43 -1.94
CA GLN A 23 11.53 -4.07 -1.39
C GLN A 23 12.90 -3.44 -1.70
N VAL A 24 13.94 -4.26 -1.89
CA VAL A 24 15.26 -3.79 -2.32
C VAL A 24 15.20 -3.31 -3.78
N ASP A 25 14.54 -4.07 -4.67
CA ASP A 25 14.36 -3.64 -6.06
C ASP A 25 13.57 -2.34 -6.16
N LEU A 26 12.49 -2.22 -5.36
CA LEU A 26 11.68 -1.00 -5.32
C LEU A 26 12.49 0.18 -4.77
N TRP A 27 13.36 -0.05 -3.79
CA TRP A 27 14.32 0.96 -3.33
C TRP A 27 15.24 1.39 -4.47
N MET A 28 15.85 0.45 -5.19
CA MET A 28 16.75 0.77 -6.33
C MET A 28 16.05 1.58 -7.43
N LYS A 29 14.74 1.37 -7.66
CA LYS A 29 13.96 2.12 -8.64
C LYS A 29 13.53 3.51 -8.18
N THR A 30 13.16 3.65 -6.90
CA THR A 30 12.52 4.88 -6.37
C THR A 30 13.49 5.80 -5.64
N GLY A 31 14.62 5.26 -5.17
CA GLY A 31 15.50 5.90 -4.20
C GLY A 31 14.93 5.97 -2.78
N ILE A 32 13.74 5.39 -2.53
CA ILE A 32 13.12 5.38 -1.20
C ILE A 32 13.74 4.23 -0.39
N PRO A 33 14.35 4.50 0.79
CA PRO A 33 15.00 3.46 1.57
C PRO A 33 14.06 2.30 1.94
N GLN A 34 14.60 1.08 1.98
CA GLN A 34 13.83 -0.13 2.25
C GLN A 34 13.03 -0.07 3.57
N TRP A 35 13.60 0.51 4.63
CA TRP A 35 12.90 0.69 5.91
C TRP A 35 11.64 1.57 5.77
N ARG A 36 11.70 2.59 4.91
CA ARG A 36 10.58 3.51 4.65
C ARG A 36 9.50 2.81 3.84
N LEU A 37 9.87 2.04 2.81
CA LEU A 37 8.94 1.20 2.05
C LEU A 37 8.22 0.20 2.97
N SER A 38 8.95 -0.42 3.90
CA SER A 38 8.40 -1.36 4.87
C SER A 38 7.39 -0.71 5.83
N LEU A 39 7.60 0.54 6.23
CA LEU A 39 6.62 1.30 7.02
C LEU A 39 5.38 1.66 6.20
N ILE A 40 5.54 2.05 4.94
CA ILE A 40 4.42 2.35 4.05
C ILE A 40 3.56 1.09 3.84
N GLU A 41 4.19 -0.06 3.60
CA GLU A 41 3.47 -1.32 3.42
C GLU A 41 2.71 -1.77 4.67
N ARG A 42 3.07 -1.24 5.85
CA ARG A 42 2.42 -1.46 7.14
C ARG A 42 1.40 -0.38 7.51
N GLY A 43 1.10 0.54 6.59
CA GLY A 43 0.03 1.53 6.75
C GLY A 43 0.48 2.95 7.11
N ILE A 44 1.79 3.23 7.17
CA ILE A 44 2.24 4.62 7.31
C ILE A 44 2.04 5.37 5.99
N THR A 45 1.26 6.43 6.02
CA THR A 45 0.97 7.26 4.83
C THR A 45 2.26 7.72 4.14
N PRO A 46 2.41 7.52 2.82
CA PRO A 46 3.52 8.07 2.04
C PRO A 46 3.40 9.59 1.90
N ARG A 47 4.53 10.28 1.70
CA ARG A 47 4.51 11.65 1.18
C ARG A 47 4.00 11.64 -0.27
N PRO A 48 3.42 12.74 -0.80
CA PRO A 48 2.96 12.79 -2.18
C PRO A 48 4.02 12.34 -3.20
N THR A 49 5.26 12.83 -3.04
CA THR A 49 6.39 12.46 -3.90
C THR A 49 6.84 11.01 -3.72
N GLU A 50 6.61 10.38 -2.57
CA GLU A 50 6.86 8.95 -2.37
C GLU A 50 5.78 8.12 -3.09
N ALA A 51 4.52 8.54 -2.98
CA ALA A 51 3.39 7.89 -3.62
C ALA A 51 3.53 7.91 -5.16
N GLU A 52 3.87 9.07 -5.73
CA GLU A 52 4.15 9.24 -7.16
C GLU A 52 5.26 8.30 -7.65
N LYS A 53 6.43 8.32 -6.99
CA LYS A 53 7.56 7.46 -7.36
C LYS A 53 7.24 5.98 -7.26
N ILE A 54 6.51 5.57 -6.22
CA ILE A 54 6.10 4.17 -6.05
C ILE A 54 5.12 3.79 -7.17
N GLY A 55 4.14 4.64 -7.47
CA GLY A 55 3.20 4.43 -8.56
C GLY A 55 3.90 4.30 -9.91
N GLU A 56 4.83 5.20 -10.23
CA GLU A 56 5.64 5.14 -11.45
C GLU A 56 6.47 3.85 -11.52
N ALA A 57 7.21 3.51 -10.46
CA ALA A 57 8.06 2.33 -10.41
C ALA A 57 7.28 1.01 -10.51
N LEU A 58 6.03 1.01 -10.04
CA LEU A 58 5.10 -0.10 -10.16
C LEU A 58 4.21 0.01 -11.40
N GLY A 59 4.23 1.10 -12.18
CA GLY A 59 3.34 1.29 -13.32
C GLY A 59 1.84 1.27 -12.97
N VAL A 60 1.48 1.90 -11.84
CA VAL A 60 0.10 2.01 -11.32
C VAL A 60 -0.15 3.43 -10.84
N ASN A 61 -1.38 3.93 -10.98
CA ASN A 61 -1.75 5.22 -10.42
C ASN A 61 -1.60 5.19 -8.87
N PRO A 62 -0.88 6.14 -8.25
CA PRO A 62 -0.72 6.19 -6.80
C PRO A 62 -2.03 6.12 -6.01
N GLU A 63 -3.13 6.67 -6.54
CA GLU A 63 -4.45 6.62 -5.89
C GLU A 63 -4.97 5.19 -5.77
N GLU A 64 -4.67 4.30 -6.70
CA GLU A 64 -5.07 2.90 -6.62
C GLU A 64 -4.32 2.14 -5.51
N LEU A 65 -3.08 2.57 -5.22
CA LEU A 65 -2.22 1.96 -4.20
C LEU A 65 -2.52 2.48 -2.79
N PHE A 66 -2.95 3.74 -2.68
CA PHE A 66 -3.05 4.44 -1.39
C PHE A 66 -4.43 5.03 -1.09
N SER A 67 -5.45 4.79 -1.93
CA SER A 67 -6.84 5.20 -1.63
C SER A 67 -7.35 4.54 -0.35
N LEU A 68 -8.00 5.37 0.47
CA LEU A 68 -8.62 5.02 1.75
C LEU A 68 -9.85 4.10 1.59
N GLU A 69 -10.33 3.87 0.37
CA GLU A 69 -11.44 2.94 0.13
C GLU A 69 -10.92 1.50 0.19
N SER A 70 -11.19 0.84 1.31
CA SER A 70 -11.05 -0.60 1.47
C SER A 70 -11.75 -1.33 0.31
N PRO A 71 -11.06 -2.19 -0.45
CA PRO A 71 -11.66 -3.00 -1.49
C PRO A 71 -12.44 -4.20 -0.92
N ASP A 72 -12.62 -4.27 0.41
CA ASP A 72 -13.44 -5.29 1.04
C ASP A 72 -14.90 -4.81 1.15
N PRO A 73 -15.83 -5.33 0.33
CA PRO A 73 -17.25 -5.02 0.43
C PRO A 73 -17.88 -5.41 1.77
N ARG A 74 -17.20 -6.19 2.63
CA ARG A 74 -17.64 -6.48 4.01
C ARG A 74 -17.33 -5.35 5.00
N VAL A 75 -16.34 -4.51 4.72
CA VAL A 75 -15.94 -3.39 5.60
C VAL A 75 -16.71 -2.10 5.25
N ALA A 76 -17.10 -1.93 3.99
CA ALA A 76 -17.85 -0.76 3.53
C ALA A 76 -19.28 -0.64 4.12
N MET A 77 -19.85 -1.70 4.70
CA MET A 77 -21.24 -1.70 5.20
C MET A 77 -21.43 -1.01 6.57
N VAL A 78 -20.37 -0.56 7.26
CA VAL A 78 -20.52 0.05 8.61
C VAL A 78 -20.81 1.56 8.56
N GLY A 79 -20.72 2.20 7.38
CA GLY A 79 -20.86 3.66 7.22
C GLY A 79 -22.07 4.15 6.43
N ALA A 80 -23.06 3.30 6.11
CA ALA A 80 -24.18 3.64 5.23
C ALA A 80 -25.56 3.47 5.88
N ALA A 81 -25.71 3.91 7.13
CA ALA A 81 -27.02 4.10 7.74
C ALA A 81 -27.13 5.57 8.20
N ALA A 82 -27.70 6.39 7.32
CA ALA A 82 -28.37 7.63 7.67
C ALA A 82 -29.81 7.31 8.14
#